data_AF-K1VWB3-F1
#
_entry.id   AF-K1VWB3-F1
#
_cell.length_a   1.000
_cell.length_b   1.000
_cell.length_c   1.000
_cell.angle_alpha   90.00
_cell.angle_beta   90.00
_cell.angle_gamma   90.00
#
_symmetry.space_group_name_H-M   'P 1'
#
loop_
_entity.id
_entity.type
_entity.pdbx_description
1 polymer ?
#
loop_
_entity_poly.entity_id
_entity_poly.type
_entity_poly.pdbx_seq_one_letter_code
_entity_poly.pdbx_strand_id
1 'polypeptide(L)'
;MPKIDVAPEKKEVNPLNPQGLKPLPVFDVFAQGHHNGADDEEEQKLELTNRADDPRCCACPETKSKRDDCFIKFSAEEAPTKCADLIEAHKACMRGYGFKV
;
A
#
# COMPACT_ATOMS: atom_id res chain seq x y z
N MET A 1 37.33 25.53 27.89
CA MET A 1 36.61 25.48 26.60
C MET A 1 37.25 24.40 25.73
N PRO A 2 36.74 23.16 25.71
CA PRO A 2 37.18 22.15 24.76
C PRO A 2 36.50 22.39 23.40
N LYS A 3 37.28 22.51 22.34
CA LYS A 3 36.78 22.50 20.96
C LYS A 3 36.57 21.03 20.56
N ILE A 4 35.36 20.68 20.16
CA ILE A 4 35.03 19.39 19.57
C ILE A 4 34.97 19.62 18.07
N ASP A 5 36.00 19.19 17.37
CA ASP A 5 36.02 19.13 15.90
C ASP A 5 35.22 17.90 15.46
N VAL A 6 34.00 18.10 14.95
CA VAL A 6 33.24 17.06 14.24
C VAL A 6 33.65 17.06 12.78
N ALA A 7 34.37 16.02 12.36
CA ALA A 7 34.66 15.72 10.96
C ALA A 7 33.39 15.20 10.24
N PRO A 8 33.24 15.47 8.93
CA PRO A 8 32.10 15.00 8.13
C PRO A 8 32.36 13.62 7.53
N GLU A 9 31.61 12.59 7.97
CA GLU A 9 31.68 11.26 7.36
C GLU A 9 30.44 10.97 6.49
N LYS A 10 30.64 11.24 5.19
CA LYS A 10 30.33 10.39 4.03
C LYS A 10 28.95 9.74 3.95
N LYS A 11 28.19 10.28 3.00
CA LYS A 11 26.97 9.77 2.38
C LYS A 11 27.27 8.43 1.68
N GLU A 12 26.74 7.34 2.22
CA GLU A 12 26.73 6.03 1.57
C GLU A 12 25.71 6.04 0.43
N VAL A 13 26.18 6.02 -0.82
CA VAL A 13 25.35 5.78 -2.02
C VAL A 13 25.42 4.29 -2.32
N ASN A 14 24.27 3.62 -2.23
CA ASN A 14 24.11 2.18 -2.41
C ASN A 14 24.43 1.75 -3.88
N PRO A 15 25.31 0.76 -4.11
CA PRO A 15 25.87 0.41 -5.43
C PRO A 15 25.07 -0.59 -6.28
N LEU A 16 23.78 -0.86 -6.02
CA LEU A 16 23.02 -1.94 -6.67
C LEU A 16 22.23 -1.55 -7.93
N ASN A 17 22.86 -0.90 -8.91
CA ASN A 17 22.34 -0.92 -10.29
C ASN A 17 23.43 -0.95 -11.36
N PRO A 18 23.78 -2.15 -11.86
CA PRO A 18 24.38 -2.29 -13.18
C PRO A 18 23.42 -3.00 -14.15
N GLN A 19 22.89 -2.23 -15.10
CA GLN A 19 22.17 -2.73 -16.28
C GLN A 19 23.11 -3.53 -17.21
N GLY A 20 22.63 -4.63 -17.83
CA GLY A 20 23.41 -5.34 -18.87
C GLY A 20 22.82 -6.67 -19.40
N LEU A 21 22.01 -6.56 -20.46
CA LEU A 21 21.75 -7.47 -21.59
C LEU A 21 21.95 -9.00 -21.45
N LYS A 22 20.91 -9.77 -21.82
CA LYS A 22 20.92 -10.78 -22.91
C LYS A 22 19.51 -10.93 -23.52
N PRO A 23 19.35 -11.02 -24.86
CA PRO A 23 18.07 -11.35 -25.50
C PRO A 23 17.72 -12.84 -25.32
N LEU A 24 16.48 -13.11 -24.91
CA LEU A 24 15.95 -14.48 -24.84
C LEU A 24 15.58 -14.97 -26.25
N PRO A 25 15.87 -16.22 -26.61
CA PRO A 25 15.53 -16.76 -27.91
C PRO A 25 14.01 -16.86 -28.05
N VAL A 26 13.50 -16.12 -29.04
CA VAL A 26 12.19 -16.30 -29.68
C VAL A 26 12.17 -17.72 -30.26
N PHE A 27 11.61 -18.67 -29.50
CA PHE A 27 11.18 -19.96 -30.00
C PHE A 27 9.74 -20.16 -29.53
N ASP A 28 8.88 -20.34 -30.52
CA ASP A 28 7.42 -20.32 -30.51
C ASP A 28 6.73 -21.07 -29.35
N VAL A 29 5.97 -20.31 -28.54
CA VAL A 29 4.81 -20.82 -27.79
C VAL A 29 3.60 -19.94 -28.14
N PHE A 30 3.36 -19.76 -29.43
CA PHE A 30 2.11 -19.21 -29.96
C PHE A 30 1.27 -20.35 -30.55
N ALA A 31 0.77 -21.23 -29.68
CA ALA A 31 -0.18 -22.28 -30.09
C ALA A 31 -0.95 -22.84 -28.89
N GLN A 32 -1.93 -22.08 -28.41
CA GLN A 32 -3.29 -22.50 -28.02
C GLN A 32 -3.85 -21.53 -26.98
N GLY A 33 -4.86 -20.76 -27.39
CA GLY A 33 -5.67 -19.96 -26.50
C GLY A 33 -6.66 -20.84 -25.74
N HIS A 34 -6.93 -20.47 -24.50
CA HIS A 34 -8.19 -20.67 -23.79
C HIS A 34 -8.29 -19.59 -22.71
N HIS A 35 -9.07 -18.55 -22.98
CA HIS A 35 -9.68 -17.73 -21.93
C HIS A 35 -10.77 -18.59 -21.28
N ASN A 36 -10.48 -19.13 -20.11
CA ASN A 36 -11.49 -19.63 -19.19
C ASN A 36 -11.28 -18.91 -17.86
N GLY A 37 -12.24 -18.05 -17.51
CA GLY A 37 -12.35 -17.55 -16.15
C GLY A 37 -12.75 -18.68 -15.22
N ALA A 38 -12.06 -18.76 -14.09
CA ALA A 38 -12.45 -19.45 -12.88
C ALA A 38 -11.57 -18.87 -11.75
N ASP A 39 -12.16 -17.94 -11.02
CA ASP A 39 -12.09 -17.79 -9.55
C ASP A 39 -11.45 -18.99 -8.81
N ASP A 40 -10.48 -18.77 -7.90
CA ASP A 40 -10.78 -18.60 -6.46
C ASP A 40 -9.50 -18.52 -5.57
N GLU A 41 -9.57 -17.63 -4.57
CA GLU A 41 -9.05 -17.75 -3.19
C GLU A 41 -7.63 -17.31 -2.72
N GLU A 42 -6.57 -17.17 -3.53
CA GLU A 42 -5.24 -16.87 -2.92
C GLU A 42 -4.84 -15.38 -2.86
N GLU A 43 -5.42 -14.52 -3.68
CA GLU A 43 -4.99 -13.12 -3.80
C GLU A 43 -5.53 -12.19 -2.68
N GLN A 44 -6.53 -12.63 -1.89
CA GLN A 44 -7.24 -11.75 -0.96
C GLN A 44 -6.56 -11.55 0.41
N LYS A 45 -5.41 -12.20 0.67
CA LYS A 45 -4.72 -12.08 1.96
C LYS A 45 -3.57 -11.07 1.97
N LEU A 46 -3.04 -10.67 0.80
CA LEU A 46 -1.91 -9.74 0.72
C LEU A 46 -2.33 -8.25 0.76
N GLU A 47 -3.62 -7.94 0.62
CA GLU A 47 -4.12 -6.56 0.68
C GLU A 47 -4.39 -6.06 2.12
N LEU A 48 -4.43 -6.92 3.13
CA LEU A 48 -4.76 -6.48 4.50
C LEU A 48 -3.57 -5.86 5.26
N THR A 49 -2.33 -6.14 4.84
CA THR A 49 -1.12 -5.66 5.54
C THR A 49 -0.58 -4.33 5.02
N ASN A 50 -1.04 -3.86 3.86
CA ASN A 50 -0.57 -2.60 3.25
C ASN A 50 -1.44 -1.38 3.63
N ARG A 51 -2.04 -1.40 4.82
CA ARG A 51 -2.92 -0.31 5.30
C ARG A 51 -2.20 0.74 6.15
N ALA A 52 -0.93 0.51 6.50
CA ALA A 52 -0.12 1.46 7.24
C ALA A 52 0.42 2.62 6.37
N ASP A 53 0.43 2.46 5.05
CA ASP A 53 1.06 3.40 4.10
C ASP A 53 0.18 3.70 2.87
N ASP A 54 -1.16 3.72 3.02
CA ASP A 54 -2.04 4.16 1.92
C ASP A 54 -2.05 5.71 1.85
N PRO A 55 -1.56 6.31 0.74
CA PRO A 55 -1.41 7.76 0.60
C PRO A 55 -2.74 8.52 0.48
N ARG A 56 -3.90 7.85 0.59
CA ARG A 56 -5.22 8.49 0.45
C ARG A 56 -5.73 9.21 1.68
N CYS A 57 -4.88 9.33 2.70
CA CYS A 57 -5.15 10.14 3.88
C CYS A 57 -5.36 11.64 3.58
N CYS A 58 -4.90 12.15 2.44
CA CYS A 58 -4.99 13.57 2.08
C CYS A 58 -6.35 13.99 1.47
N ALA A 59 -7.08 13.07 0.85
CA ALA A 59 -8.32 13.41 0.14
C ALA A 59 -9.52 13.64 1.08
N CYS A 60 -9.52 12.99 2.24
CA CYS A 60 -10.67 12.95 3.14
C CYS A 60 -10.25 13.12 4.62
N PRO A 61 -9.69 14.28 5.02
CA PRO A 61 -9.17 14.48 6.36
C PRO A 61 -10.25 14.38 7.44
N GLU A 62 -11.45 14.88 7.17
CA GLU A 62 -12.56 14.89 8.14
C GLU A 62 -13.08 13.48 8.47
N THR A 63 -13.23 12.62 7.46
CA THR A 63 -13.71 11.23 7.68
C THR A 63 -12.58 10.32 8.13
N LYS A 64 -11.34 10.59 7.70
CA LYS A 64 -10.16 9.86 8.19
C LYS A 64 -9.98 10.05 9.69
N SER A 65 -9.98 11.29 10.20
CA SER A 65 -9.75 11.54 11.63
C SER A 65 -10.78 10.84 12.49
N LYS A 66 -12.08 10.98 12.17
CA LYS A 66 -13.16 10.31 12.92
C LYS A 66 -12.99 8.79 12.93
N ARG A 67 -12.62 8.19 11.79
CA ARG A 67 -12.32 6.75 11.70
C ARG A 67 -11.12 6.39 12.56
N ASP A 68 -10.01 7.12 12.46
CA ASP A 68 -8.80 6.90 13.26
C ASP A 68 -9.10 6.95 14.75
N ASP A 69 -9.79 8.01 15.20
CA ASP A 69 -10.20 8.19 16.59
C ASP A 69 -11.03 7.01 17.08
N CYS A 70 -11.94 6.50 16.24
CA CYS A 70 -12.72 5.31 16.56
C CYS A 70 -11.84 4.06 16.73
N PHE A 71 -10.90 3.82 15.81
CA PHE A 71 -9.96 2.69 15.90
C PHE A 71 -9.00 2.78 17.10
N ILE A 72 -8.71 3.98 17.61
CA ILE A 72 -7.92 4.19 18.83
C ILE A 72 -8.75 3.88 20.09
N LYS A 73 -10.07 4.08 20.04
CA LYS A 73 -10.98 3.91 21.18
C LYS A 73 -11.40 2.46 21.40
N PHE A 74 -11.43 1.64 20.35
CA PHE A 74 -11.89 0.25 20.42
C PHE A 74 -10.74 -0.74 20.23
N SER A 75 -10.88 -1.93 20.82
CA SER A 75 -9.96 -3.04 20.59
C SER A 75 -9.97 -3.46 19.12
N ALA A 76 -8.87 -4.03 18.62
CA ALA A 76 -8.75 -4.41 17.19
C ALA A 76 -9.85 -5.37 16.71
N GLU A 77 -10.40 -6.18 17.62
CA GLU A 77 -11.49 -7.12 17.34
C GLU A 77 -12.87 -6.44 17.24
N GLU A 78 -13.07 -5.34 17.98
CA GLU A 78 -14.35 -4.64 18.08
C GLU A 78 -14.44 -3.46 17.10
N ALA A 79 -13.31 -2.82 16.82
CA ALA A 79 -13.17 -1.70 15.90
C ALA A 79 -13.82 -1.92 14.51
N PRO A 80 -13.68 -3.07 13.81
CA PRO A 80 -14.29 -3.23 12.49
C PRO A 80 -15.82 -3.14 12.52
N THR A 81 -16.44 -3.63 13.59
CA THR A 81 -17.90 -3.61 13.76
C THR A 81 -18.37 -2.27 14.33
N LYS A 82 -17.65 -1.72 15.31
CA LYS A 82 -18.01 -0.45 15.99
C LYS A 82 -17.74 0.78 15.14
N CYS A 83 -16.76 0.72 14.26
CA CYS A 83 -16.39 1.82 13.37
C CYS A 83 -16.88 1.62 11.93
N ALA A 84 -17.76 0.64 11.68
CA ALA A 84 -18.23 0.29 10.33
C ALA A 84 -18.77 1.51 9.57
N ASP A 85 -19.62 2.31 10.21
CA ASP A 85 -20.20 3.52 9.62
C ASP A 85 -19.13 4.56 9.23
N LEU A 86 -18.09 4.70 10.06
CA LEU A 86 -16.99 5.63 9.82
C LEU A 86 -16.06 5.14 8.71
N ILE A 87 -15.86 3.83 8.62
CA ILE A 87 -15.12 3.19 7.52
C ILE A 87 -15.88 3.42 6.21
N GLU A 88 -17.20 3.21 6.19
CA GLU A 88 -18.02 3.42 5.01
C GLU A 88 -18.02 4.89 4.57
N ALA A 89 -18.18 5.83 5.50
CA ALA A 89 -18.12 7.26 5.22
C ALA A 89 -16.77 7.67 4.61
N HIS A 90 -15.66 7.10 5.10
CA HIS A 90 -14.34 7.33 4.53
C HIS A 90 -14.22 6.75 3.11
N LYS A 91 -14.67 5.50 2.90
CA LYS A 91 -14.72 4.87 1.56
C LYS A 91 -15.58 5.67 0.59
N ALA A 92 -16.74 6.17 1.01
CA ALA A 92 -17.63 6.97 0.19
C ALA A 92 -16.97 8.27 -0.28
N CYS A 93 -16.27 8.97 0.63
CA CYS A 93 -15.50 10.15 0.28
C CYS A 93 -14.43 9.83 -0.76
N MET A 94 -13.68 8.74 -0.57
CA MET A 94 -12.64 8.32 -1.52
C MET A 94 -13.20 7.92 -2.89
N ARG A 95 -14.39 7.30 -2.94
CA ARG A 95 -15.10 7.01 -4.20
C ARG A 95 -15.48 8.30 -4.93
N GLY A 96 -15.84 9.35 -4.20
CA GLY A 96 -16.13 10.67 -4.77
C GLY A 96 -14.94 11.31 -5.50
N TYR A 97 -13.72 10.98 -5.08
CA TYR A 97 -12.48 11.40 -5.75
C TYR A 97 -11.99 10.44 -6.85
N GLY A 98 -12.77 9.38 -7.16
CA GLY A 98 -12.46 8.44 -8.23
C GLY A 98 -11.48 7.34 -7.87
N PHE A 99 -11.18 7.14 -6.58
CA PHE A 99 -10.32 6.05 -6.15
C PHE A 99 -11.10 4.75 -5.89
N LYS A 100 -10.55 3.60 -6.28
CA LYS A 100 -11.12 2.26 -6.02
C LYS A 100 -10.73 1.79 -4.59
N VAL A 101 -11.70 1.55 -3.70
CA VAL A 101 -11.58 1.22 -2.25
C VAL A 101 -12.33 -0.06 -1.90
#